data_AF-A0A7V9RZ83-F1
#
_entry.id   AF-A0A7V9RZ83-F1
#
_cell.length_a   1.000
_cell.length_b   1.000
_cell.length_c   1.000
_cell.angle_alpha   90.00
_cell.angle_beta   90.00
_cell.angle_gamma   90.00
#
_symmetry.space_group_name_H-M   'P 1'
#
loop_
_entity.id
_entity.type
_entity.pdbx_description
1 polymer ?
#
loop_
_entity_poly.entity_id
_entity_poly.type
_entity_poly.pdbx_seq_one_letter_code
_entity_poly.pdbx_strand_id
1 'polypeptide(L)'
;MPRRSRLDAELVRRGLARSRDHASDLIAQGRVRVRGAAATKAATGVSIEEAVTVIPAHDVEDYVSRGGHKLAGALTVFTPVGLRVEGRSALDAGASTGGFTDVLLRGGAAAVTAVDVGYGQLAWSLRQDPRVTVLDRKNVRRLTSDDLPHRPELVVGDLSFISLTLVLPALVAVADETADLVLLVKPQFEVGKDRLGKGGVVREPALRVQSVLTVAARAREFGFGVQAMCPSPLPGPAGNVEYFVWLRKDAPAIDPTQVERVVCEGPQ
;
A
#
# COMPACT_ATOMS: atom_id res chain seq x y z
N MET A 1 -22.08 -27.12 23.87
CA MET A 1 -21.58 -25.73 23.80
C MET A 1 -21.95 -25.15 22.44
N PRO A 2 -22.40 -23.89 22.34
CA PRO A 2 -22.70 -23.28 21.05
C PRO A 2 -21.44 -23.26 20.18
N ARG A 3 -21.58 -23.66 18.91
CA ARG A 3 -20.47 -23.74 17.95
C ARG A 3 -19.97 -22.32 17.69
N ARG A 4 -18.71 -22.04 18.07
CA ARG A 4 -18.08 -20.72 17.85
C ARG A 4 -17.29 -20.75 16.54
N SER A 5 -17.53 -19.77 15.68
CA SER A 5 -16.77 -19.51 14.46
C SER A 5 -15.82 -18.34 14.68
N ARG A 6 -14.78 -18.20 13.85
CA ARG A 6 -13.94 -17.00 13.89
C ARG A 6 -14.73 -15.80 13.37
N LEU A 7 -14.54 -14.64 13.97
CA LEU A 7 -15.25 -13.41 13.63
C LEU A 7 -15.10 -13.02 12.15
N ASP A 8 -13.90 -13.18 11.58
CA ASP A 8 -13.66 -12.95 10.15
C ASP A 8 -14.55 -13.82 9.23
N ALA A 9 -14.64 -15.12 9.53
CA ALA A 9 -15.49 -16.06 8.82
C ALA A 9 -16.98 -15.79 9.06
N GLU A 10 -17.34 -15.38 10.28
CA GLU A 10 -18.71 -15.07 10.66
C GLU A 10 -19.24 -13.81 9.96
N LEU A 11 -18.41 -12.77 9.82
CA LEU A 11 -18.75 -11.56 9.07
C LEU A 11 -19.05 -11.86 7.60
N VAL A 12 -18.25 -12.74 6.98
CA VAL A 12 -18.49 -13.19 5.60
C VAL A 12 -19.77 -14.01 5.51
N ARG A 13 -19.97 -14.97 6.44
CA ARG A 13 -21.17 -15.81 6.48
C ARG A 13 -22.45 -14.98 6.62
N ARG A 14 -22.41 -13.88 7.38
CA ARG A 14 -23.53 -12.95 7.58
C ARG A 14 -23.70 -11.91 6.46
N GLY A 15 -22.86 -11.94 5.42
CA GLY A 15 -22.87 -10.95 4.35
C GLY A 15 -22.41 -9.54 4.78
N LEU A 16 -21.85 -9.41 5.98
CA LEU A 16 -21.33 -8.15 6.53
C LEU A 16 -19.94 -7.80 5.98
N ALA A 17 -19.25 -8.77 5.38
CA ALA A 17 -17.98 -8.58 4.69
C ALA A 17 -17.91 -9.43 3.41
N ARG A 18 -17.43 -8.83 2.32
CA ARG A 18 -17.23 -9.48 1.01
C ARG A 18 -16.18 -10.61 0.97
N SER A 19 -15.20 -10.61 1.86
CA SER A 19 -14.15 -11.65 1.97
C SER A 19 -13.58 -11.69 3.39
N ARG A 20 -12.81 -12.72 3.75
CA ARG A 20 -12.16 -12.81 5.07
C ARG A 20 -11.10 -11.73 5.29
N ASP A 21 -10.44 -11.30 4.21
CA ASP A 21 -9.48 -10.19 4.26
C ASP A 21 -10.21 -8.87 4.50
N HIS A 22 -11.29 -8.61 3.76
CA HIS A 22 -12.13 -7.44 4.01
C HIS A 22 -12.74 -7.45 5.42
N ALA A 23 -13.14 -8.61 5.94
CA ALA A 23 -13.59 -8.75 7.32
C ALA A 23 -12.48 -8.40 8.33
N SER A 24 -11.24 -8.83 8.07
CA SER A 24 -10.08 -8.51 8.90
C SER A 24 -9.76 -7.02 8.87
N ASP A 25 -9.91 -6.38 7.72
CA ASP A 25 -9.76 -4.92 7.57
C ASP A 25 -10.81 -4.15 8.37
N LEU A 26 -12.08 -4.53 8.29
CA LEU A 26 -13.16 -3.91 9.06
C LEU A 26 -12.93 -4.02 10.58
N ILE A 27 -12.41 -5.16 11.04
CA ILE A 27 -12.06 -5.38 12.45
C ILE A 27 -10.87 -4.50 12.84
N ALA A 28 -9.83 -4.44 12.00
CA ALA A 28 -8.66 -3.60 12.24
C ALA A 28 -9.00 -2.10 12.27
N GLN A 29 -10.01 -1.68 11.50
CA GLN A 29 -10.56 -0.31 11.52
C GLN A 29 -11.43 -0.01 12.75
N GLY A 30 -11.64 -0.98 13.65
CA GLY A 30 -12.53 -0.81 14.82
C GLY A 30 -14.01 -0.70 14.45
N ARG A 31 -14.38 -1.07 13.22
CA ARG A 31 -15.75 -0.93 12.68
C ARG A 31 -16.65 -2.09 13.04
N VAL A 32 -16.09 -3.19 13.53
CA VAL A 32 -16.87 -4.37 13.93
C VAL A 32 -17.16 -4.30 15.42
N ARG A 33 -18.43 -4.43 15.77
CA ARG A 33 -18.91 -4.52 17.15
C ARG A 33 -19.45 -5.92 17.41
N VAL A 34 -18.98 -6.56 18.49
CA VAL A 34 -19.51 -7.83 19.00
C VAL A 34 -20.13 -7.55 20.36
N ARG A 35 -21.43 -7.81 20.53
CA ARG A 35 -22.19 -7.43 21.74
C ARG A 35 -22.03 -5.95 22.12
N GLY A 36 -21.92 -5.06 21.13
CA GLY A 36 -21.71 -3.62 21.33
C GLY A 36 -20.26 -3.19 21.62
N ALA A 37 -19.33 -4.12 21.89
CA ALA A 37 -17.92 -3.81 22.11
C ALA A 37 -17.10 -3.88 20.80
N ALA A 38 -16.12 -2.99 20.63
CA ALA A 38 -15.23 -3.02 19.47
C ALA A 38 -14.43 -4.33 19.43
N ALA A 39 -14.51 -5.04 18.31
CA ALA A 39 -13.69 -6.21 18.06
C ALA A 39 -12.30 -5.78 17.57
N THR A 40 -11.25 -6.40 18.12
CA THR A 40 -9.86 -6.06 17.79
C THR A 40 -9.11 -7.20 17.10
N LYS A 41 -9.68 -8.42 17.09
CA LYS A 41 -9.03 -9.62 16.54
C LYS A 41 -9.97 -10.39 15.62
N ALA A 42 -9.53 -10.63 14.38
CA ALA A 42 -10.21 -11.46 13.39
C ALA A 42 -10.50 -12.90 13.87
N ALA A 43 -9.59 -13.44 14.68
CA ALA A 43 -9.69 -14.79 15.24
C ALA A 43 -10.62 -14.89 16.47
N THR A 44 -11.23 -13.79 16.92
CA THR A 44 -12.16 -13.81 18.06
C THR A 44 -13.26 -14.83 17.79
N GLY A 45 -13.43 -15.80 18.68
CA GLY A 45 -14.46 -16.82 18.54
C GLY A 45 -15.83 -16.23 18.89
N VAL A 46 -16.75 -16.21 17.94
CA VAL A 46 -18.11 -15.72 18.12
C VAL A 46 -19.14 -16.81 17.88
N SER A 47 -20.23 -16.82 18.66
CA SER A 47 -21.36 -17.73 18.43
C SER A 47 -22.31 -17.15 17.38
N ILE A 48 -23.12 -18.02 16.79
CA ILE A 48 -24.12 -17.63 15.79
C ILE A 48 -25.16 -16.64 16.35
N GLU A 49 -25.46 -16.75 17.64
CA GLU A 49 -26.47 -15.93 18.33
C GLU A 49 -25.92 -14.57 18.80
N GLU A 50 -24.60 -14.39 18.85
CA GLU A 50 -24.02 -13.11 19.25
C GLU A 50 -24.33 -12.03 18.23
N ALA A 51 -24.80 -10.87 18.71
CA ALA A 51 -24.98 -9.68 17.89
C ALA A 51 -23.61 -9.21 17.36
N VAL A 52 -23.49 -9.18 16.04
CA VAL A 52 -22.33 -8.66 15.31
C VAL A 52 -22.83 -7.58 14.37
N THR A 53 -22.33 -6.36 14.52
CA THR A 53 -22.65 -5.24 13.63
C THR A 53 -21.38 -4.67 13.02
N VAL A 54 -21.51 -4.16 11.81
CA VAL A 54 -20.47 -3.38 11.13
C VAL A 54 -20.97 -1.95 11.06
N ILE A 55 -20.20 -1.01 11.58
CA ILE A 55 -20.49 0.41 11.47
C ILE A 55 -20.37 0.78 9.97
N PRO A 56 -21.48 1.21 9.31
CA PRO A 56 -21.46 1.65 7.93
C PRO A 56 -20.45 2.79 7.76
N ALA A 57 -19.82 2.88 6.59
CA ALA A 57 -19.00 4.03 6.28
C ALA A 57 -19.98 5.18 5.99
N HIS A 58 -20.24 6.02 6.98
CA HIS A 58 -20.93 7.29 6.73
C HIS A 58 -20.13 8.44 7.34
N ASP A 59 -19.87 9.41 6.47
CA ASP A 59 -19.47 10.81 6.70
C ASP A 59 -18.09 11.13 7.26
N VAL A 60 -17.12 10.23 7.14
CA VAL A 60 -15.69 10.59 7.25
C VAL A 60 -14.95 10.01 6.05
N GLU A 61 -13.94 10.74 5.56
CA GLU A 61 -13.06 10.48 4.42
C GLU A 61 -12.35 9.10 4.44
N ASP A 62 -13.10 8.01 4.41
CA ASP A 62 -12.55 6.67 4.38
C ASP A 62 -12.26 6.28 2.92
N TYR A 63 -11.02 5.90 2.67
CA TYR A 63 -10.62 5.28 1.41
C TYR A 63 -11.12 3.82 1.37
N VAL A 64 -11.21 3.24 0.17
CA VAL A 64 -11.67 1.85 -0.01
C VAL A 64 -10.87 0.80 0.78
N SER A 65 -9.65 1.14 1.23
CA SER A 65 -8.83 0.29 2.10
C SER A 65 -7.84 1.07 2.94
N ARG A 66 -7.22 0.39 3.91
CA ARG A 66 -6.11 0.93 4.72
C ARG A 66 -4.94 1.45 3.87
N GLY A 67 -4.74 0.88 2.68
CA GLY A 67 -3.72 1.34 1.74
C GLY A 67 -3.94 2.81 1.38
N GLY A 68 -5.17 3.25 1.17
CA GLY A 68 -5.47 4.64 0.83
C GLY A 68 -4.95 5.64 1.89
N HIS A 69 -5.17 5.35 3.17
CA HIS A 69 -4.65 6.21 4.25
C HIS A 69 -3.11 6.28 4.27
N LYS A 70 -2.41 5.22 3.84
CA LYS A 70 -0.95 5.25 3.73
C LYS A 70 -0.50 6.24 2.66
N LEU A 71 -1.00 6.11 1.43
CA LEU A 71 -0.62 7.01 0.33
C LEU A 71 -1.08 8.44 0.61
N ALA A 72 -2.29 8.64 1.14
CA ALA A 72 -2.77 9.96 1.53
C ALA A 72 -1.80 10.64 2.53
N GLY A 73 -1.34 9.93 3.55
CA GLY A 73 -0.34 10.45 4.49
C GLY A 73 1.05 10.69 3.88
N ALA A 74 1.43 9.96 2.84
CA ALA A 74 2.64 10.28 2.08
C ALA A 74 2.47 11.57 1.27
N LEU A 75 1.30 11.75 0.63
CA LEU A 75 1.00 12.95 -0.16
C LEU A 75 0.90 14.22 0.68
N THR A 76 0.49 14.15 1.96
CA THR A 76 0.53 15.32 2.85
C THR A 76 1.96 15.80 3.11
N VAL A 77 2.95 14.90 3.03
CA VAL A 77 4.38 15.23 3.16
C VAL A 77 4.97 15.64 1.82
N PHE A 78 4.62 14.96 0.73
CA PHE A 78 5.27 15.14 -0.58
C PHE A 78 4.68 16.26 -1.44
N THR A 79 3.39 16.58 -1.32
CA THR A 79 2.78 17.66 -2.10
C THR A 79 3.39 19.04 -1.78
N PRO A 80 3.62 19.42 -0.50
CA PRO A 80 4.27 20.70 -0.16
C PRO A 80 5.69 20.85 -0.72
N VAL A 81 6.39 19.74 -0.93
CA VAL A 81 7.75 19.71 -1.52
C VAL A 81 7.73 19.52 -3.05
N GLY A 82 6.55 19.52 -3.67
CA GLY A 82 6.38 19.67 -5.11
C GLY A 82 5.84 18.45 -5.86
N LEU A 83 5.52 17.35 -5.19
CA LEU A 83 4.85 16.22 -5.85
C LEU A 83 3.44 16.64 -6.31
N ARG A 84 3.08 16.28 -7.54
CA ARG A 84 1.75 16.56 -8.10
C ARG A 84 1.05 15.27 -8.50
N VAL A 85 -0.25 15.20 -8.25
CA VAL A 85 -1.15 14.10 -8.69
C VAL A 85 -2.13 14.61 -9.75
N GLU A 86 -2.64 15.83 -9.55
CA GLU A 86 -3.64 16.44 -10.43
C GLU A 86 -3.19 16.46 -11.90
N GLY A 87 -4.09 16.02 -12.78
CA GLY A 87 -3.89 16.01 -14.22
C GLY A 87 -2.94 14.92 -14.75
N ARG A 88 -2.30 14.15 -13.86
CA ARG A 88 -1.29 13.16 -14.28
C ARG A 88 -1.90 11.82 -14.62
N SER A 89 -1.25 11.15 -15.56
CA SER A 89 -1.38 9.72 -15.76
C SER A 89 -0.62 8.95 -14.67
N ALA A 90 -1.29 8.00 -14.03
CA ALA A 90 -0.72 7.23 -12.93
C ALA A 90 -0.77 5.72 -13.14
N LEU A 91 0.18 5.02 -12.53
CA LEU A 91 0.23 3.57 -12.41
C LEU A 91 0.19 3.19 -10.93
N ASP A 92 -0.79 2.37 -10.54
CA ASP A 92 -0.90 1.76 -9.22
C ASP A 92 -0.39 0.30 -9.29
N ALA A 93 0.86 0.10 -8.88
CA ALA A 93 1.54 -1.18 -8.90
C ALA A 93 1.21 -1.99 -7.62
N GLY A 94 0.30 -2.96 -7.76
CA GLY A 94 -0.24 -3.73 -6.63
C GLY A 94 -1.53 -3.13 -6.06
N ALA A 95 -2.46 -2.78 -6.94
CA ALA A 95 -3.65 -2.01 -6.59
C ALA A 95 -4.55 -2.69 -5.55
N SER A 96 -4.55 -4.03 -5.48
CA SER A 96 -5.38 -4.85 -4.60
C SER A 96 -6.85 -4.41 -4.62
N THR A 97 -7.39 -3.96 -3.48
CA THR A 97 -8.76 -3.46 -3.36
C THR A 97 -8.96 -2.04 -3.92
N GLY A 98 -7.87 -1.33 -4.24
CA GLY A 98 -7.87 -0.02 -4.91
C GLY A 98 -7.62 1.17 -4.01
N GLY A 99 -6.99 0.98 -2.85
CA GLY A 99 -6.75 2.06 -1.88
C GLY A 99 -5.93 3.22 -2.46
N PHE A 100 -4.83 2.90 -3.14
CA PHE A 100 -3.98 3.90 -3.79
C PHE A 100 -4.67 4.51 -5.01
N THR A 101 -5.29 3.68 -5.85
CA THR A 101 -6.14 4.13 -6.97
C THR A 101 -7.18 5.17 -6.53
N ASP A 102 -7.92 4.94 -5.44
CA ASP A 102 -8.91 5.87 -4.90
C ASP A 102 -8.26 7.21 -4.49
N VAL A 103 -7.13 7.17 -3.79
CA VAL A 103 -6.36 8.38 -3.44
C VAL A 103 -5.94 9.17 -4.67
N LEU A 104 -5.45 8.49 -5.71
CA LEU A 104 -5.02 9.13 -6.95
C LEU A 104 -6.20 9.81 -7.67
N LEU A 105 -7.34 9.12 -7.79
CA LEU A 105 -8.54 9.67 -8.44
C LEU A 105 -9.10 10.88 -7.69
N ARG A 106 -9.13 10.84 -6.35
CA ARG A 106 -9.54 11.98 -5.52
C ARG A 106 -8.52 13.11 -5.56
N GLY A 107 -7.24 12.79 -5.73
CA GLY A 107 -6.16 13.75 -5.97
C GLY A 107 -6.13 14.35 -7.37
N GLY A 108 -7.12 14.06 -8.22
CA GLY A 108 -7.27 14.65 -9.55
C GLY A 108 -6.46 13.99 -10.64
N ALA A 109 -5.97 12.75 -10.46
CA ALA A 109 -5.31 12.02 -11.54
C ALA A 109 -6.22 11.94 -12.78
N ALA A 110 -5.64 12.20 -13.95
CA ALA A 110 -6.36 12.16 -15.23
C ALA A 110 -6.71 10.73 -15.64
N ALA A 111 -5.81 9.79 -15.37
CA ALA A 111 -6.00 8.37 -15.62
C ALA A 111 -5.18 7.55 -14.61
N VAL A 112 -5.68 6.37 -14.23
CA VAL A 112 -4.98 5.43 -13.35
C VAL A 112 -5.01 4.04 -13.98
N THR A 113 -3.84 3.45 -14.23
CA THR A 113 -3.75 2.02 -14.54
C THR A 113 -3.50 1.24 -13.25
N ALA A 114 -4.47 0.44 -12.84
CA ALA A 114 -4.43 -0.39 -11.64
C ALA A 114 -3.95 -1.80 -12.00
N VAL A 115 -2.74 -2.16 -11.56
CA VAL A 115 -2.13 -3.47 -11.85
C VAL A 115 -2.16 -4.34 -10.62
N ASP A 116 -2.64 -5.57 -10.75
CA ASP A 116 -2.58 -6.56 -9.67
C ASP A 116 -2.34 -7.98 -10.20
N VAL A 117 -1.70 -8.82 -9.38
CA VAL A 117 -1.51 -10.25 -9.68
C VAL A 117 -2.75 -11.08 -9.40
N GLY A 118 -3.63 -10.58 -8.52
CA GLY A 118 -4.95 -11.12 -8.26
C GLY A 118 -5.94 -10.87 -9.39
N TYR A 119 -7.16 -11.34 -9.19
CA TYR A 119 -8.25 -11.15 -10.13
C TYR A 119 -9.48 -10.62 -9.40
N GLY A 120 -10.10 -9.57 -9.93
CA GLY A 120 -11.37 -9.07 -9.39
C GLY A 120 -11.27 -8.45 -7.99
N GLN A 121 -10.08 -8.02 -7.56
CA GLN A 121 -9.90 -7.47 -6.20
C GLN A 121 -10.36 -6.01 -6.09
N LEU A 122 -10.15 -5.22 -7.15
CA LEU A 122 -10.46 -3.80 -7.17
C LEU A 122 -11.93 -3.55 -6.85
N ALA A 123 -12.21 -2.58 -5.97
CA ALA A 123 -13.57 -2.19 -5.62
C ALA A 123 -14.39 -1.84 -6.88
N TRP A 124 -15.66 -2.29 -6.91
CA TRP A 124 -16.50 -2.17 -8.09
C TRP A 124 -16.68 -0.72 -8.55
N SER A 125 -16.82 0.22 -7.61
CA SER A 125 -16.91 1.66 -7.92
C SER A 125 -15.69 2.18 -8.67
N LEU A 126 -14.47 1.78 -8.25
CA LEU A 126 -13.23 2.17 -8.92
C LEU A 126 -13.09 1.51 -10.28
N ARG A 127 -13.49 0.25 -10.41
CA ARG A 127 -13.47 -0.47 -11.69
C ARG A 127 -14.39 0.15 -12.75
N GLN A 128 -15.46 0.81 -12.33
CA GLN A 128 -16.40 1.49 -13.24
C GLN A 128 -16.02 2.94 -13.52
N ASP A 129 -15.02 3.50 -12.83
CA ASP A 129 -14.57 4.87 -13.11
C ASP A 129 -13.90 4.91 -14.49
N PRO A 130 -14.33 5.80 -15.41
CA PRO A 130 -13.81 5.85 -16.78
C PRO A 130 -12.33 6.24 -16.85
N ARG A 131 -11.75 6.77 -15.77
CA ARG A 131 -10.32 7.08 -15.66
C ARG A 131 -9.48 5.86 -15.29
N VAL A 132 -10.09 4.73 -14.93
CA VAL A 132 -9.38 3.54 -14.43
C VAL A 132 -9.27 2.46 -15.50
N THR A 133 -8.04 2.05 -15.80
CA THR A 133 -7.74 0.85 -16.58
C THR A 133 -7.29 -0.26 -15.63
N VAL A 134 -7.93 -1.42 -15.67
CA VAL A 134 -7.59 -2.55 -14.78
C VAL A 134 -6.78 -3.60 -15.52
N LEU A 135 -5.60 -3.93 -14.98
CA LEU A 135 -4.75 -5.02 -15.45
C LEU A 135 -4.62 -6.10 -14.36
N ASP A 136 -5.66 -6.94 -14.28
CA ASP A 136 -5.68 -8.10 -13.38
C ASP A 136 -4.77 -9.22 -13.89
N ARG A 137 -4.34 -10.12 -12.99
CA ARG A 137 -3.46 -11.27 -13.28
C ARG A 137 -2.13 -10.88 -13.92
N LYS A 138 -1.68 -9.64 -13.74
CA LYS A 138 -0.45 -9.11 -14.32
C LYS A 138 0.61 -8.93 -13.25
N ASN A 139 1.73 -9.60 -13.43
CA ASN A 139 2.90 -9.38 -12.57
C ASN A 139 3.67 -8.15 -13.05
N VAL A 140 3.85 -7.17 -12.17
CA VAL A 140 4.55 -5.91 -12.46
C VAL A 140 5.97 -6.10 -13.01
N ARG A 141 6.66 -7.20 -12.66
CA ARG A 141 8.00 -7.53 -13.22
C ARG A 141 7.97 -7.84 -14.72
N ARG A 142 6.80 -8.16 -15.26
CA ARG A 142 6.56 -8.50 -16.66
C ARG A 142 5.72 -7.44 -17.35
N LEU A 143 5.59 -6.26 -16.75
CA LEU A 143 4.94 -5.13 -17.38
C LEU A 143 5.83 -4.60 -18.51
N THR A 144 5.21 -4.30 -19.63
CA THR A 144 5.84 -3.67 -20.79
C THR A 144 5.03 -2.43 -21.17
N SER A 145 5.62 -1.54 -21.97
CA SER A 145 4.90 -0.33 -22.42
C SER A 145 3.65 -0.68 -23.23
N ASP A 146 3.65 -1.80 -23.95
CA ASP A 146 2.50 -2.27 -24.75
C ASP A 146 1.31 -2.71 -23.90
N ASP A 147 1.53 -3.00 -22.62
CA ASP A 147 0.45 -3.33 -21.68
C ASP A 147 -0.30 -2.08 -21.19
N LEU A 148 0.28 -0.89 -21.38
CA LEU A 148 -0.23 0.36 -20.81
C LEU A 148 -0.85 1.26 -21.89
N PRO A 149 -1.94 1.96 -21.57
CA PRO A 149 -2.55 2.92 -22.50
C PRO A 149 -1.64 4.12 -22.80
N HIS A 150 -0.75 4.46 -21.86
CA HIS A 150 0.22 5.54 -21.95
C HIS A 150 1.35 5.29 -20.93
N ARG A 151 2.51 5.94 -21.14
CA ARG A 151 3.59 5.95 -20.14
C ARG A 151 3.12 6.76 -18.92
N PRO A 152 3.07 6.19 -17.72
CA PRO A 152 2.61 6.89 -16.53
C PRO A 152 3.64 7.92 -16.08
N GLU A 153 3.16 9.12 -15.76
CA GLU A 153 3.98 10.18 -15.17
C GLU A 153 4.15 9.98 -13.66
N LEU A 154 3.21 9.31 -12.99
CA LEU A 154 3.28 8.98 -11.57
C LEU A 154 3.14 7.47 -11.36
N VAL A 155 4.11 6.84 -10.71
CA VAL A 155 4.03 5.43 -10.34
C VAL A 155 3.95 5.34 -8.82
N VAL A 156 2.88 4.73 -8.31
CA VAL A 156 2.75 4.38 -6.89
C VAL A 156 2.82 2.88 -6.71
N GLY A 157 3.26 2.39 -5.55
CA GLY A 157 3.28 0.94 -5.31
C GLY A 157 3.26 0.52 -3.84
N ASP A 158 2.36 -0.41 -3.53
CA ASP A 158 2.21 -1.08 -2.21
C ASP A 158 2.37 -2.61 -2.37
N LEU A 159 3.54 -3.03 -2.83
CA LEU A 159 3.80 -4.43 -3.17
C LEU A 159 4.12 -5.27 -1.94
N SER A 160 3.63 -6.51 -1.90
CA SER A 160 3.88 -7.45 -0.80
C SER A 160 4.57 -8.72 -1.32
N PHE A 161 5.36 -9.37 -0.46
CA PHE A 161 6.07 -10.62 -0.75
C PHE A 161 7.10 -10.52 -1.88
N ILE A 162 7.54 -9.31 -2.21
CA ILE A 162 8.56 -9.04 -3.23
C ILE A 162 9.39 -7.83 -2.80
N SER A 163 10.70 -7.90 -3.04
CA SER A 163 11.60 -6.76 -2.88
C SER A 163 11.38 -5.75 -4.00
N LEU A 164 11.39 -4.46 -3.67
CA LEU A 164 11.32 -3.38 -4.65
C LEU A 164 12.49 -3.43 -5.65
N THR A 165 13.64 -3.97 -5.24
CA THR A 165 14.81 -4.11 -6.11
C THR A 165 14.56 -4.96 -7.36
N LEU A 166 13.61 -5.91 -7.27
CA LEU A 166 13.24 -6.83 -8.34
C LEU A 166 12.18 -6.27 -9.29
N VAL A 167 11.43 -5.25 -8.87
CA VAL A 167 10.35 -4.64 -9.67
C VAL A 167 10.74 -3.30 -10.27
N LEU A 168 11.67 -2.57 -9.62
CA LEU A 168 12.19 -1.29 -10.10
C LEU A 168 12.57 -1.29 -11.59
N PRO A 169 13.28 -2.31 -12.14
CA PRO A 169 13.63 -2.31 -13.56
C PRO A 169 12.41 -2.24 -14.49
N ALA A 170 11.35 -2.97 -14.15
CA ALA A 170 10.13 -2.99 -14.95
C ALA A 170 9.34 -1.69 -14.78
N LEU A 171 9.23 -1.16 -13.55
CA LEU A 171 8.55 0.12 -13.29
C LEU A 171 9.24 1.29 -14.01
N VAL A 172 10.57 1.33 -14.01
CA VAL A 172 11.35 2.34 -14.73
C VAL A 172 11.17 2.21 -16.25
N ALA A 173 11.16 0.99 -16.79
CA ALA A 173 11.06 0.77 -18.23
C ALA A 173 9.72 1.25 -18.83
N VAL A 174 8.64 1.17 -18.05
CA VAL A 174 7.30 1.55 -18.50
C VAL A 174 6.95 3.00 -18.21
N ALA A 175 7.59 3.61 -17.20
CA ALA A 175 7.31 4.99 -16.78
C ALA A 175 7.72 6.02 -17.85
N ASP A 176 7.16 7.22 -17.72
CA ASP A 176 7.65 8.40 -18.43
C ASP A 176 9.10 8.73 -18.00
N GLU A 177 9.86 9.38 -18.88
CA GLU A 177 11.25 9.73 -18.59
C GLU A 177 11.41 10.68 -17.40
N THR A 178 10.39 11.51 -17.13
CA THR A 178 10.34 12.49 -16.05
C THR A 178 9.48 12.03 -14.87
N ALA A 179 9.09 10.75 -14.85
CA ALA A 179 8.12 10.24 -13.89
C ALA A 179 8.59 10.34 -12.44
N ASP A 180 7.62 10.54 -11.55
CA ASP A 180 7.79 10.38 -10.11
C ASP A 180 7.41 8.96 -9.70
N LEU A 181 8.26 8.31 -8.92
CA LEU A 181 8.00 6.99 -8.35
C LEU A 181 7.83 7.13 -6.84
N VAL A 182 6.64 6.86 -6.31
CA VAL A 182 6.33 6.88 -4.87
C VAL A 182 6.07 5.46 -4.40
N LEU A 183 7.10 4.83 -3.84
CA LEU A 183 7.07 3.40 -3.53
C LEU A 183 7.10 3.17 -2.02
N LEU A 184 6.32 2.21 -1.54
CA LEU A 184 6.32 1.79 -0.15
C LEU A 184 7.37 0.71 0.10
N VAL A 185 8.48 1.10 0.72
CA VAL A 185 9.53 0.20 1.20
C VAL A 185 9.01 -0.53 2.44
N LYS A 186 9.01 -1.86 2.37
CA LYS A 186 8.59 -2.75 3.45
C LYS A 186 9.78 -3.56 3.92
N PRO A 187 10.47 -3.17 5.01
CA PRO A 187 11.70 -3.83 5.46
C PRO A 187 11.61 -5.36 5.52
N GLN A 188 10.47 -5.90 5.94
CA GLN A 188 10.21 -7.34 6.01
C GLN A 188 10.33 -8.09 4.66
N PHE A 189 10.25 -7.39 3.53
CA PHE A 189 10.44 -7.97 2.20
C PHE A 189 11.79 -7.63 1.57
N GLU A 190 12.58 -6.77 2.21
CA GLU A 190 13.89 -6.31 1.72
C GLU A 190 15.07 -6.97 2.43
N VAL A 191 14.95 -7.27 3.73
CA VAL A 191 16.08 -7.77 4.54
C VAL A 191 16.46 -9.24 4.27
N GLY A 192 15.63 -9.98 3.53
CA GLY A 192 15.82 -11.42 3.31
C GLY A 192 15.34 -12.28 4.49
N LYS A 193 15.11 -13.58 4.23
CA LYS A 193 14.42 -14.47 5.17
C LYS A 193 15.16 -14.68 6.50
N ASP A 194 16.48 -14.73 6.47
CA ASP A 194 17.30 -15.06 7.64
C ASP A 194 17.36 -13.91 8.67
N ARG A 195 16.95 -12.71 8.28
CA ARG A 195 16.97 -11.49 9.10
C ARG A 195 15.57 -11.06 9.56
N LEU A 196 14.57 -11.89 9.33
CA LEU A 196 13.21 -11.68 9.83
C LEU A 196 13.09 -12.15 11.29
N GLY A 197 12.68 -11.24 12.17
CA GLY A 197 12.37 -11.58 13.56
C GLY A 197 11.13 -12.47 13.70
N LYS A 198 10.82 -12.88 14.94
CA LYS A 198 9.60 -13.64 15.26
C LYS A 198 8.36 -12.92 14.71
N GLY A 199 7.51 -13.65 13.99
CA GLY A 199 6.28 -13.12 13.39
C GLY A 199 6.49 -12.31 12.11
N GLY A 200 7.69 -12.32 11.51
CA GLY A 200 7.98 -11.61 10.27
C GLY A 200 8.08 -10.08 10.45
N VAL A 201 8.49 -9.64 11.64
CA VAL A 201 8.60 -8.22 11.99
C VAL A 201 10.06 -7.79 12.09
N VAL A 202 10.41 -6.69 11.43
CA VAL A 202 11.75 -6.09 11.47
C VAL A 202 11.78 -4.99 12.54
N ARG A 203 12.30 -5.34 13.73
CA ARG A 203 12.36 -4.44 14.88
C ARG A 203 13.61 -3.60 14.94
N GLU A 204 14.71 -4.10 14.39
CA GLU A 204 16.00 -3.44 14.45
C GLU A 204 16.02 -2.21 13.51
N PRO A 205 16.25 -0.99 14.03
CA PRO A 205 16.30 0.22 13.21
C PRO A 205 17.35 0.13 12.10
N ALA A 206 18.52 -0.45 12.38
CA ALA A 206 19.59 -0.62 11.39
C ALA A 206 19.14 -1.43 10.17
N LEU A 207 18.33 -2.47 10.36
CA LEU A 207 17.76 -3.25 9.26
C LEU A 207 16.73 -2.46 8.44
N ARG A 208 15.95 -1.59 9.09
CA ARG A 208 15.01 -0.68 8.41
C ARG A 208 15.75 0.38 7.59
N VAL A 209 16.80 1.00 8.16
CA VAL A 209 17.71 1.91 7.43
C VAL A 209 18.31 1.20 6.22
N GLN A 210 18.88 0.01 6.42
CA GLN A 210 19.48 -0.77 5.34
C GLN A 210 18.47 -1.08 4.22
N SER A 211 17.21 -1.37 4.56
CA SER A 211 16.16 -1.64 3.57
C SER A 211 15.93 -0.45 2.65
N VAL A 212 15.79 0.75 3.22
CA VAL A 212 15.59 1.99 2.45
C VAL A 212 16.82 2.27 1.59
N LEU A 213 18.02 2.18 2.16
CA LEU A 213 19.27 2.40 1.43
C LEU A 213 19.47 1.41 0.28
N THR A 214 19.09 0.15 0.46
CA THR A 214 19.19 -0.88 -0.60
C THR A 214 18.27 -0.54 -1.78
N VAL A 215 17.03 -0.15 -1.51
CA VAL A 215 16.08 0.26 -2.56
C VAL A 215 16.56 1.53 -3.27
N ALA A 216 17.03 2.52 -2.51
CA ALA A 216 17.56 3.76 -3.07
C ALA A 216 18.81 3.51 -3.93
N ALA A 217 19.75 2.68 -3.48
CA ALA A 217 20.93 2.29 -4.25
C ALA A 217 20.55 1.62 -5.57
N ARG A 218 19.58 0.69 -5.53
CA ARG A 218 19.07 0.04 -6.74
C ARG A 218 18.40 1.04 -7.69
N ALA A 219 17.67 2.03 -7.18
CA ALA A 219 17.08 3.09 -7.99
C ALA A 219 18.15 3.96 -8.67
N ARG A 220 19.29 4.23 -8.00
CA ARG A 220 20.41 4.99 -8.57
C ARG A 220 21.02 4.33 -9.79
N GLU A 221 21.04 3.00 -9.86
CA GLU A 221 21.50 2.27 -11.06
C GLU A 221 20.68 2.60 -12.31
N PHE A 222 19.44 3.09 -12.13
CA PHE A 222 18.54 3.54 -13.20
C PHE A 222 18.46 5.07 -13.32
N GLY A 223 19.36 5.80 -12.65
CA GLY A 223 19.42 7.26 -12.68
C GLY A 223 18.45 7.97 -11.73
N PHE A 224 17.75 7.26 -10.84
CA PHE A 224 16.80 7.87 -9.90
C PHE A 224 17.44 8.20 -8.55
N GLY A 225 17.39 9.47 -8.13
CA GLY A 225 17.66 9.89 -6.77
C GLY A 225 16.45 9.79 -5.85
N VAL A 226 16.59 10.27 -4.61
CA VAL A 226 15.53 10.31 -3.60
C VAL A 226 15.21 11.77 -3.27
N GLN A 227 14.03 12.21 -3.69
CA GLN A 227 13.57 13.58 -3.48
C GLN A 227 13.07 13.80 -2.06
N ALA A 228 12.33 12.83 -1.53
CA ALA A 228 11.86 12.82 -0.14
C ALA A 228 11.56 11.40 0.34
N MET A 229 11.50 11.22 1.66
CA MET A 229 11.00 9.99 2.28
C MET A 229 10.25 10.30 3.57
N CYS A 230 9.34 9.42 3.96
CA CYS A 230 8.63 9.52 5.23
C CYS A 230 8.21 8.12 5.72
N PRO A 231 7.99 7.92 7.04
CA PRO A 231 7.33 6.70 7.50
C PRO A 231 5.88 6.68 6.99
N SER A 232 5.37 5.48 6.71
CA SER A 232 3.94 5.27 6.52
C SER A 232 3.19 5.63 7.80
N PRO A 233 2.06 6.37 7.74
CA PRO A 233 1.30 6.75 8.92
C PRO A 233 0.65 5.54 9.62
N LEU A 234 0.54 4.41 8.92
CA LEU A 234 0.01 3.15 9.45
C LEU A 234 1.04 2.04 9.30
N PRO A 235 1.25 1.21 10.34
CA PRO A 235 2.11 0.04 10.21
C PRO A 235 1.47 -1.03 9.32
N GLY A 236 2.28 -1.96 8.82
CA GLY A 236 1.80 -3.17 8.15
C GLY A 236 0.94 -4.05 9.08
N PRO A 237 0.19 -5.04 8.57
CA PRO A 237 -0.72 -5.86 9.37
C PRO A 237 -0.08 -6.57 10.57
N ALA A 238 1.19 -6.95 10.46
CA ALA A 238 1.97 -7.58 11.52
C ALA A 238 2.68 -6.57 12.46
N GLY A 239 2.48 -5.26 12.25
CA GLY A 239 3.14 -4.19 13.01
C GLY A 239 4.50 -3.75 12.45
N ASN A 240 4.84 -4.09 11.21
CA ASN A 240 6.05 -3.57 10.56
C ASN A 240 5.91 -2.07 10.29
N VAL A 241 6.95 -1.31 10.62
CA VAL A 241 7.08 0.09 10.18
C VAL A 241 7.55 0.08 8.73
N GLU A 242 6.85 0.82 7.88
CA GLU A 242 7.06 0.89 6.43
C GLU A 242 7.38 2.33 6.03
N TYR A 243 8.06 2.55 4.91
CA TYR A 243 8.57 3.87 4.52
C TYR A 243 8.23 4.18 3.07
N PHE A 244 7.64 5.34 2.81
CA PHE A 244 7.53 5.83 1.45
C PHE A 244 8.84 6.47 1.02
N VAL A 245 9.27 6.16 -0.20
CA VAL A 245 10.36 6.84 -0.90
C VAL A 245 9.81 7.46 -2.17
N TRP A 246 10.07 8.75 -2.35
CA TRP A 246 9.79 9.47 -3.58
C TRP A 246 11.09 9.56 -4.39
N LEU A 247 11.09 8.88 -5.54
CA LEU A 247 12.21 8.79 -6.47
C LEU A 247 11.96 9.65 -7.72
N ARG A 248 13.00 10.36 -8.16
CA ARG A 248 12.98 11.20 -9.38
C ARG A 248 14.39 11.26 -10.00
N LYS A 249 14.52 11.43 -11.32
CA LYS A 249 15.84 11.36 -12.00
C LYS A 249 16.81 12.50 -11.66
N ASP A 250 16.29 13.69 -11.45
CA ASP A 250 17.04 14.91 -11.07
C ASP A 250 17.22 15.05 -9.55
N ALA A 251 16.67 14.13 -8.75
CA ALA A 251 16.86 14.13 -7.32
C ALA A 251 18.29 13.72 -6.93
N PRO A 252 18.81 14.20 -5.78
CA PRO A 252 20.13 13.81 -5.29
C PRO A 252 20.18 12.34 -4.87
N ALA A 253 21.39 11.81 -4.69
CA ALA A 253 21.56 10.54 -3.99
C ALA A 253 21.01 10.67 -2.55
N ILE A 254 20.49 9.57 -2.01
CA ILE A 254 19.97 9.55 -0.64
C ILE A 254 21.11 9.80 0.37
N ASP A 255 20.89 10.68 1.34
CA ASP A 255 21.80 10.88 2.46
C ASP A 255 21.52 9.82 3.54
N PRO A 256 22.46 8.91 3.86
CA PRO A 256 22.26 7.91 4.90
C PRO A 256 21.91 8.48 6.27
N THR A 257 22.44 9.66 6.62
CA THR A 257 22.15 10.30 7.91
C THR A 257 20.71 10.81 7.98
N GLN A 258 20.13 11.19 6.84
CA GLN A 258 18.71 11.53 6.75
C GLN A 258 17.84 10.29 6.93
N VAL A 259 18.23 9.14 6.35
CA VAL A 259 17.52 7.87 6.54
C VAL A 259 17.52 7.45 8.00
N GLU A 260 18.68 7.47 8.64
CA GLU A 260 18.82 7.14 10.06
C GLU A 260 17.92 8.01 10.92
N ARG A 261 17.90 9.33 10.67
CA ARG A 261 17.04 10.27 11.38
C ARG A 261 15.57 9.91 11.24
N VAL A 262 15.08 9.72 10.00
CA VAL A 262 13.67 9.38 9.73
C VAL A 262 13.28 8.04 10.36
N VAL A 263 14.19 7.06 10.37
CA VAL A 263 13.93 5.73 10.95
C VAL A 263 13.95 5.73 12.48
N CYS A 264 14.84 6.50 13.09
CA CYS A 264 15.02 6.56 14.55
C CYS A 264 14.03 7.52 15.23
N GLU A 265 13.68 8.63 14.59
CA GLU A 265 12.67 9.58 15.10
C GLU A 265 11.23 9.15 14.76
N GLY A 266 11.07 8.25 13.79
CA GLY A 266 9.79 7.70 13.37
C GLY A 266 9.19 6.66 14.33
N PRO A 267 8.04 6.07 13.94
CA PRO A 267 7.40 5.00 14.71
C PRO A 267 8.34 3.80 14.97
N GLN A 268 8.19 3.16 16.13
CA GLN A 268 9.03 2.04 16.60
C GLN A 268 8.26 0.72 16.71
#